data_AF-A0A163A2U8-F1
#
_entry.id   AF-A0A163A2U8-F1
#
_cell.length_a   1.000
_cell.length_b   1.000
_cell.length_c   1.000
_cell.angle_alpha   90.00
_cell.angle_beta   90.00
_cell.angle_gamma   90.00
#
_symmetry.space_group_name_H-M   'P 1'
#
loop_
_entity.id
_entity.type
_entity.pdbx_description
1 polymer ?
#
loop_
_entity_poly.entity_id
_entity_poly.type
_entity_poly.pdbx_seq_one_letter_code
_entity_poly.pdbx_strand_id
1 'polypeptide(L)'
;KPPVGSDEWHRIRRENHKQVERRRRETINDGINEIARIVPGCEKNKGSILQRAAAYIRQLKENEASTLEKWTLEKLLTDQAINELNRQVEVLKVELDRTRQDLSRQNEVLK
;
A
#
# COMPACT_ATOMS: atom_id res chain seq x y z
N LYS A 1 -16.84 44.99 -28.54
CA LYS A 1 -17.67 44.36 -27.48
C LYS A 1 -19.08 44.92 -27.65
N PRO A 2 -20.14 44.10 -27.72
CA PRO A 2 -21.51 44.61 -27.88
C PRO A 2 -21.89 45.53 -26.71
N PRO A 3 -22.77 46.51 -26.93
CA PRO A 3 -23.16 47.47 -25.90
C PRO A 3 -23.82 46.77 -24.71
N VAL A 4 -23.48 47.19 -23.50
CA VAL A 4 -24.03 46.63 -22.26
C VAL A 4 -25.56 46.79 -22.27
N GLY A 5 -26.28 45.70 -22.01
CA GLY A 5 -27.75 45.67 -22.05
C GLY A 5 -28.36 45.38 -23.43
N SER A 6 -27.55 45.25 -24.49
CA SER A 6 -28.05 44.78 -25.79
C SER A 6 -28.36 43.28 -25.79
N ASP A 7 -29.26 42.86 -26.67
CA ASP A 7 -29.60 41.44 -26.85
C ASP A 7 -28.38 40.57 -27.18
N GLU A 8 -27.43 41.12 -27.96
CA GLU A 8 -26.19 40.44 -28.28
C GLU A 8 -25.27 40.29 -27.05
N TRP A 9 -25.20 41.31 -26.19
CA TRP A 9 -24.49 41.22 -24.92
C TRP A 9 -25.10 40.16 -23.98
N HIS A 10 -26.44 40.11 -23.91
CA HIS A 10 -27.15 39.07 -23.15
C HIS A 10 -26.96 37.66 -23.74
N ARG A 11 -26.91 37.53 -25.08
CA ARG A 11 -26.62 36.26 -25.77
C ARG A 11 -25.23 35.74 -25.42
N ILE A 12 -24.19 36.57 -25.61
CA ILE A 12 -22.80 36.19 -25.34
C ILE A 12 -22.61 35.77 -23.88
N ARG A 13 -23.21 36.49 -22.92
CA ARG A 13 -23.14 36.10 -21.51
C ARG A 13 -23.78 34.75 -21.23
N ARG A 14 -24.96 34.48 -21.81
CA ARG A 14 -25.63 33.17 -21.66
C ARG A 14 -24.80 32.05 -22.27
N GLU A 15 -24.21 32.26 -23.44
CA GLU A 15 -23.35 31.26 -24.10
C GLU A 15 -22.07 31.01 -23.31
N ASN A 16 -21.41 32.06 -22.84
CA ASN A 16 -20.22 31.93 -21.98
C ASN A 16 -20.55 31.16 -20.70
N HIS A 17 -21.67 31.47 -20.05
CA HIS A 17 -22.11 30.73 -18.87
C HIS A 17 -22.35 29.25 -19.17
N LYS A 18 -23.01 28.93 -20.30
CA LYS A 18 -23.20 27.54 -20.75
C LYS A 18 -21.87 26.83 -21.01
N GLN A 19 -20.91 27.50 -21.63
CA GLN A 19 -19.59 26.92 -21.89
C GLN A 19 -18.82 26.63 -20.60
N VAL A 20 -18.84 27.56 -19.63
CA VAL A 20 -18.20 27.38 -18.32
C VAL A 20 -18.80 26.17 -17.61
N GLU A 21 -20.13 26.06 -17.57
CA GLU A 21 -20.80 24.91 -16.94
C GLU A 21 -20.54 23.59 -17.67
N ARG A 22 -20.46 23.61 -19.01
CA ARG A 22 -20.08 22.42 -19.79
C ARG A 22 -18.69 21.93 -19.40
N ARG A 23 -17.68 22.82 -19.38
CA ARG A 23 -16.31 22.45 -18.99
C ARG A 23 -16.25 21.90 -17.58
N ARG A 24 -16.96 22.52 -16.63
CA ARG A 24 -17.07 22.03 -15.25
C ARG A 24 -17.61 20.59 -15.20
N ARG A 25 -18.68 20.30 -15.95
CA ARG A 25 -19.26 18.95 -16.02
C ARG A 25 -18.31 17.93 -16.66
N GLU A 26 -17.58 18.33 -17.70
CA GLU A 26 -16.58 17.48 -18.34
C GLU A 26 -15.47 17.10 -17.35
N THR A 27 -14.89 18.08 -16.65
CA THR A 27 -13.86 17.82 -15.63
C THR A 27 -14.36 16.88 -14.53
N ILE A 28 -15.60 17.04 -14.05
CA ILE A 28 -16.19 16.13 -13.06
C ILE A 28 -16.34 14.71 -13.63
N ASN A 29 -16.81 14.58 -14.87
CA ASN A 29 -17.01 13.28 -15.49
C ASN A 29 -15.69 12.56 -15.74
N ASP A 30 -14.66 13.28 -16.16
CA ASP A 30 -13.33 12.74 -16.38
C ASP A 30 -12.76 12.20 -15.07
N GLY A 31 -12.87 12.95 -13.97
CA GLY A 31 -12.45 12.48 -12.65
C GLY A 31 -13.21 11.23 -12.18
N ILE A 32 -14.52 11.15 -12.40
CA ILE A 32 -15.30 9.95 -12.06
C ILE A 32 -14.89 8.75 -12.92
N ASN A 33 -14.62 8.96 -14.21
CA ASN A 33 -14.17 7.91 -15.11
C ASN A 33 -12.76 7.41 -14.76
N GLU A 34 -11.88 8.28 -14.29
CA GLU A 34 -10.55 7.90 -13.81
C GLU A 34 -10.64 6.98 -12.59
N ILE A 35 -11.50 7.33 -11.62
CA ILE A 35 -11.79 6.47 -10.46
C ILE A 35 -12.28 5.08 -10.92
N ALA A 36 -13.20 5.04 -11.89
CA ALA A 36 -13.74 3.77 -12.40
C ALA A 36 -12.70 2.85 -13.05
N ARG A 37 -11.56 3.38 -13.52
CA ARG A 37 -10.48 2.57 -14.12
C ARG A 37 -9.62 1.86 -13.06
N ILE A 38 -9.43 2.48 -11.91
CA ILE A 38 -8.54 1.97 -10.85
C ILE A 38 -9.28 1.16 -9.78
N VAL A 39 -10.60 1.36 -9.66
CA VAL A 39 -11.43 0.66 -8.69
C VAL A 39 -12.05 -0.59 -9.34
N PRO A 40 -11.79 -1.80 -8.79
CA PRO A 40 -12.33 -3.03 -9.36
C PRO A 40 -13.83 -3.16 -9.11
N GLY A 41 -14.54 -3.72 -10.10
CA GLY A 41 -15.98 -3.99 -10.02
C GLY A 41 -16.85 -2.75 -10.14
N CYS A 42 -16.35 -1.66 -10.75
CA CYS A 42 -17.17 -0.50 -11.05
C CYS A 42 -18.12 -0.76 -12.23
N GLU A 43 -19.39 -0.42 -12.04
CA GLU A 43 -20.37 -0.34 -13.11
C GLU A 43 -20.34 1.04 -13.82
N LYS A 44 -21.14 1.22 -14.88
CA LYS A 44 -21.17 2.46 -15.66
C LYS A 44 -21.85 3.66 -14.97
N ASN A 45 -22.47 3.46 -13.80
CA ASN A 45 -23.20 4.52 -13.08
C ASN A 45 -22.28 5.32 -12.16
N LYS A 46 -22.32 6.67 -12.25
CA LYS A 46 -21.52 7.56 -11.39
C LYS A 46 -21.74 7.34 -9.90
N GLY A 47 -22.99 7.11 -9.48
CA GLY A 47 -23.31 6.87 -8.08
C GLY A 47 -22.68 5.57 -7.55
N SER A 48 -22.76 4.49 -8.33
CA SER A 48 -22.15 3.21 -7.95
C SER A 48 -20.62 3.27 -7.98
N ILE A 49 -20.02 4.00 -8.93
CA ILE A 49 -18.57 4.24 -8.96
C ILE A 49 -18.11 4.92 -7.66
N LEU A 50 -18.78 5.99 -7.24
CA LEU A 50 -18.41 6.72 -6.01
C LEU A 50 -18.58 5.85 -4.77
N GLN A 51 -19.69 5.12 -4.65
CA GLN A 51 -19.93 4.22 -3.52
C GLN A 51 -18.89 3.08 -3.48
N ARG A 52 -18.58 2.48 -4.64
CA ARG A 52 -17.59 1.41 -4.75
C ARG A 52 -16.19 1.92 -4.43
N ALA A 53 -15.83 3.12 -4.88
CA ALA A 53 -14.55 3.75 -4.55
C ALA A 53 -14.39 3.96 -3.03
N ALA A 54 -15.41 4.48 -2.36
CA ALA A 54 -15.39 4.66 -0.91
C ALA A 54 -15.29 3.33 -0.15
N ALA A 55 -15.94 2.26 -0.63
CA ALA A 55 -15.81 0.92 -0.06
C ALA A 55 -14.40 0.36 -0.30
N TYR A 56 -13.86 0.51 -1.51
CA TYR A 56 -12.54 -0.01 -1.87
C TYR A 56 -11.42 0.69 -1.10
N ILE A 57 -11.50 2.01 -0.87
CA ILE A 57 -10.54 2.72 -0.03
C ILE A 57 -10.53 2.18 1.41
N ARG A 58 -11.71 1.87 1.98
CA ARG A 58 -11.79 1.26 3.32
C ARG A 58 -11.15 -0.13 3.33
N GLN A 59 -11.47 -0.96 2.34
CA GLN A 59 -10.87 -2.28 2.18
C GLN A 59 -9.34 -2.21 2.03
N LEU A 60 -8.81 -1.26 1.26
CA LEU A 60 -7.37 -1.07 1.12
C LEU A 60 -6.70 -0.72 2.45
N LYS A 61 -7.32 0.15 3.26
CA LYS A 61 -6.82 0.50 4.60
C LYS A 61 -6.84 -0.69 5.56
N GLU A 62 -7.91 -1.47 5.55
CA GLU A 62 -8.02 -2.70 6.37
C GLU A 62 -6.98 -3.75 5.94
N ASN A 63 -6.78 -3.93 4.63
CA ASN A 63 -5.76 -4.82 4.09
C ASN A 63 -4.35 -4.36 4.43
N GLU A 64 -4.06 -3.06 4.36
CA GLU A 64 -2.77 -2.47 4.75
C GLU A 64 -2.47 -2.75 6.22
N ALA A 65 -3.44 -2.49 7.11
CA ALA A 65 -3.30 -2.78 8.54
C ALA A 65 -3.05 -4.27 8.80
N SER A 66 -3.85 -5.17 8.20
CA SER A 66 -3.66 -6.61 8.35
C SER A 66 -2.32 -7.10 7.80
N THR A 67 -1.86 -6.53 6.68
CA THR A 67 -0.56 -6.88 6.09
C THR A 67 0.59 -6.43 7.00
N LEU A 68 0.48 -5.24 7.59
CA LEU A 68 1.48 -4.74 8.53
C LEU A 68 1.56 -5.60 9.80
N GLU A 69 0.42 -6.03 10.33
CA GLU A 69 0.35 -6.94 11.49
C GLU A 69 1.00 -8.29 11.18
N LYS A 70 0.67 -8.90 10.03
CA LYS A 70 1.28 -10.16 9.58
C LYS A 70 2.78 -10.04 9.43
N TRP A 71 3.24 -8.99 8.74
CA TRP A 71 4.67 -8.74 8.56
C TRP A 71 5.40 -8.55 9.88
N THR A 72 4.79 -7.80 10.82
CA THR A 72 5.37 -7.58 12.15
C THR A 72 5.51 -8.89 12.92
N LEU A 73 4.48 -9.75 12.87
CA LEU A 73 4.51 -11.06 13.51
C LEU A 73 5.56 -11.97 12.88
N GLU A 74 5.60 -12.08 11.55
CA GLU A 74 6.59 -12.88 10.83
C GLU A 74 8.02 -12.43 11.15
N LYS A 75 8.25 -11.11 11.20
CA LYS A 75 9.54 -10.54 11.58
C LYS A 75 9.92 -10.96 13.00
N LEU A 76 9.02 -10.79 13.98
CA LEU A 76 9.28 -11.16 15.37
C LEU A 76 9.62 -12.65 15.53
N LEU A 77 8.88 -13.53 14.85
CA LEU A 77 9.12 -14.97 14.88
C LEU A 77 10.45 -15.34 14.24
N THR A 78 10.79 -14.67 13.13
CA THR A 78 12.08 -14.88 12.45
C THR A 78 13.25 -14.41 13.32
N ASP A 79 13.12 -13.23 13.94
CA ASP A 79 14.13 -12.70 14.87
C ASP A 79 14.33 -13.63 16.08
N GLN A 80 13.23 -14.19 16.62
CA GLN A 80 13.30 -15.20 17.68
C GLN A 80 14.03 -16.47 17.23
N ALA A 81 13.70 -16.99 16.04
CA ALA A 81 14.35 -18.17 15.48
C ALA A 81 15.85 -17.94 15.22
N ILE A 82 16.23 -16.77 14.71
CA ILE A 82 17.63 -16.38 14.50
C ILE A 82 18.38 -16.33 15.83
N ASN A 83 17.78 -15.73 16.87
CA ASN A 83 18.41 -15.65 18.19
C ASN A 83 18.62 -17.04 18.80
N GLU A 84 17.64 -17.94 18.65
CA GLU A 84 17.76 -19.32 19.13
C GLU A 84 18.83 -20.10 18.36
N LEU A 85 18.88 -19.99 17.03
CA LEU A 85 19.94 -20.60 16.22
C LEU A 85 21.34 -20.09 16.61
N ASN A 86 21.49 -18.77 16.82
CA ASN A 86 22.75 -18.19 17.28
C ASN A 86 23.17 -18.76 18.64
N ARG A 87 22.22 -18.95 19.56
CA ARG A 87 22.49 -19.56 20.86
C ARG A 87 22.95 -21.01 20.72
N GLN A 88 22.29 -21.81 19.88
CA GLN A 88 22.66 -23.19 19.62
C GLN A 88 24.05 -23.28 19.00
N VAL A 89 24.38 -22.40 18.06
CA VAL A 89 25.72 -22.31 17.46
C VAL A 89 26.78 -22.04 18.52
N GLU A 90 26.52 -21.12 19.45
CA GLU A 90 27.48 -20.80 20.52
C GLU A 90 27.71 -21.98 21.47
N VAL A 91 26.65 -22.69 21.86
CA VAL A 91 26.75 -23.91 22.67
C VAL A 91 27.60 -24.97 21.95
N LEU A 92 27.31 -25.24 20.68
CA LEU A 92 28.03 -26.23 19.88
C LEU A 92 29.51 -25.89 19.70
N LYS A 93 29.85 -24.60 19.53
CA LYS A 93 31.26 -24.16 19.49
C LYS A 93 31.99 -24.48 20.80
N VAL A 94 31.38 -24.18 21.94
CA VAL A 94 31.96 -24.46 23.26
C VAL A 94 32.15 -25.96 23.47
N GLU A 95 31.18 -26.79 23.09
CA GLU A 95 31.29 -28.25 23.17
C GLU A 95 32.40 -28.79 22.28
N LEU A 96 32.47 -28.31 21.02
CA LEU A 96 33.52 -28.70 20.08
C LEU A 96 34.92 -28.39 20.61
N ASP A 97 35.12 -27.21 21.19
CA ASP A 97 36.41 -26.81 21.76
C ASP A 97 36.78 -27.64 22.98
N ARG A 98 35.82 -27.98 23.85
CA ARG A 98 36.05 -28.90 24.97
C ARG A 98 36.48 -30.28 24.49
N THR A 99 35.74 -30.87 23.55
CA THR A 99 36.08 -32.20 23.01
C THR A 99 37.45 -32.19 22.33
N ARG A 100 37.81 -31.12 21.61
CA ARG A 100 39.14 -30.96 21.02
C ARG A 100 40.25 -30.93 22.08
N GLN A 101 40.04 -30.21 23.17
CA GLN A 101 41.00 -30.15 24.29
C GLN A 101 41.17 -31.53 24.95
N ASP A 102 40.09 -32.25 25.19
CA ASP A 102 40.14 -33.58 25.81
C ASP A 102 40.83 -34.61 24.90
N LEU A 103 40.54 -34.60 23.60
CA LEU A 103 41.25 -35.42 22.61
C LEU A 103 42.75 -35.10 22.56
N SER A 104 43.12 -33.82 22.64
CA SER A 104 44.53 -33.42 22.69
C SER A 104 45.23 -33.99 23.93
N ARG A 105 44.59 -33.88 25.11
CA ARG A 105 45.11 -34.43 26.37
C ARG A 105 45.26 -35.95 26.32
N GLN A 106 44.26 -36.66 25.78
CA GLN A 106 44.32 -38.12 25.62
C GLN A 106 45.47 -38.55 24.72
N ASN A 107 45.70 -37.82 23.61
CA ASN A 107 46.83 -38.08 22.72
C ASN A 107 48.20 -37.80 23.35
N GLU A 108 48.29 -36.87 24.30
CA GLU A 108 49.52 -36.63 25.06
C GLU A 108 49.80 -37.76 26.06
N VAL A 109 48.77 -38.30 26.73
CA VAL A 109 48.93 -39.40 27.70
C VAL A 109 49.30 -40.73 27.03
N LEU A 110 48.90 -40.93 25.76
CA LEU A 110 49.18 -42.15 25.00
C LEU A 110 50.55 -42.16 24.29
N LYS A 111 51.31 -41.06 24.34
CA LYS A 111 52.68 -40.95 23.81
C LYS A 111 53.71 -41.18 24.90
#